data_AF-A0A6A5UTB6-F1
#
_entry.id   AF-A0A6A5UTB6-F1
#
_cell.length_a   1.000
_cell.length_b   1.000
_cell.length_c   1.000
_cell.angle_alpha   90.00
_cell.angle_beta   90.00
_cell.angle_gamma   90.00
#
_symmetry.space_group_name_H-M   'P 1'
#
loop_
_entity.id
_entity.type
_entity.pdbx_description
1 polymer ?
#
loop_
_entity_poly.entity_id
_entity_poly.type
_entity_poly.pdbx_seq_one_letter_code
_entity_poly.pdbx_strand_id
1 'polypeptide(L)'
;FPTLVFSSGAAALANQLYHTGMLLLLQHKPRFMDRPHSQSPSGSTLWHVHRVCGIALSNDRWDYWDPSLVASLLVAAKTVTHESQHKAILDTLENVQRLTGWNIAYHVDQLALE
;
A
#
# COMPACT_ATOMS: atom_id res chain seq x y z
N PHE A 1 -6.09 8.46 4.27
CA PHE A 1 -4.76 7.92 4.65
C PHE A 1 -3.84 9.05 5.09
N PRO A 2 -2.71 8.81 5.79
CA PRO A 2 -1.77 9.89 6.14
C PRO A 2 -1.13 10.48 4.87
N THR A 3 -0.93 11.80 4.85
CA THR A 3 -0.14 12.49 3.82
C THR A 3 1.35 12.29 4.12
N LEU A 4 2.10 11.76 3.17
CA LEU A 4 3.52 11.45 3.33
C LEU A 4 4.35 12.13 2.24
N VAL A 5 5.44 12.79 2.64
CA VAL A 5 6.33 13.50 1.73
C VAL A 5 7.71 12.88 1.79
N PHE A 6 8.29 12.61 0.61
CA PHE A 6 9.64 12.09 0.47
C PHE A 6 10.48 13.04 -0.37
N SER A 7 11.78 13.12 -0.06
CA SER A 7 12.73 13.96 -0.81
C SER A 7 13.06 13.42 -2.20
N SER A 8 12.75 12.15 -2.49
CA SER A 8 13.04 11.49 -3.77
C SER A 8 12.18 10.24 -3.98
N GLY A 9 12.07 9.79 -5.24
CA GLY A 9 11.43 8.52 -5.58
C GLY A 9 12.12 7.32 -4.93
N ALA A 10 13.44 7.36 -4.76
CA ALA A 10 14.18 6.30 -4.05
C ALA A 10 13.76 6.18 -2.57
N ALA A 11 13.51 7.32 -1.90
CA ALA A 11 13.01 7.32 -0.53
C ALA A 11 11.58 6.76 -0.45
N ALA A 12 10.71 7.10 -1.42
CA ALA A 12 9.37 6.53 -1.51
C ALA A 12 9.42 5.01 -1.74
N LEU A 13 10.24 4.55 -2.69
CA LEU A 13 10.48 3.13 -3.01
C LEU A 13 11.00 2.34 -1.80
N ALA A 14 12.01 2.86 -1.09
CA ALA A 14 12.54 2.17 0.08
C ALA A 14 11.49 2.04 1.19
N ASN A 15 10.71 3.09 1.43
CA ASN A 15 9.67 3.07 2.46
C ASN A 15 8.49 2.17 2.08
N GLN A 16 8.05 2.19 0.82
CA GLN A 16 6.93 1.34 0.39
C GLN A 16 7.31 -0.15 0.44
N LEU A 17 8.51 -0.52 0.01
CA LEU A 17 9.01 -1.89 0.14
C LEU A 17 9.14 -2.33 1.60
N TYR A 18 9.66 -1.45 2.48
CA TYR A 18 9.72 -1.75 3.91
C TYR A 18 8.34 -2.03 4.50
N HIS A 19 7.36 -1.15 4.25
CA HIS A 19 6.04 -1.32 4.83
C HIS A 19 5.28 -2.52 4.25
N THR A 20 5.40 -2.77 2.94
CA THR A 20 4.80 -3.95 2.29
C THR A 20 5.45 -5.25 2.77
N GLY A 21 6.78 -5.30 2.87
CA GLY A 21 7.48 -6.48 3.39
C GLY A 21 7.05 -6.81 4.81
N MET A 22 6.99 -5.79 5.69
CA MET A 22 6.50 -5.97 7.05
C MET A 22 5.03 -6.39 7.11
N LEU A 23 4.17 -5.84 6.24
CA LEU A 23 2.78 -6.26 6.11
C LEU A 23 2.68 -7.75 5.81
N LEU A 24 3.40 -8.23 4.80
CA LEU A 24 3.41 -9.64 4.40
C LEU A 24 3.94 -10.54 5.51
N LEU A 25 5.03 -10.15 6.18
CA LEU A 25 5.59 -10.91 7.31
C LEU A 25 4.62 -11.01 8.49
N LEU A 26 3.90 -9.93 8.80
CA LEU A 26 2.90 -9.92 9.88
C LEU A 26 1.68 -10.77 9.52
N GLN A 27 1.23 -10.74 8.27
CA GLN A 27 0.12 -11.58 7.79
C GLN A 27 0.45 -13.08 7.81
N HIS A 28 1.71 -13.45 7.57
CA HIS A 28 2.15 -14.84 7.51
C HIS A 28 2.94 -15.30 8.75
N LYS A 29 2.87 -14.53 9.85
CA LYS A 29 3.56 -14.88 11.10
C LYS A 29 3.06 -16.24 11.64
N PRO A 30 3.96 -17.19 11.94
CA PRO A 30 3.56 -18.47 12.55
C PRO A 30 2.86 -18.26 13.91
N ARG A 31 1.74 -18.97 14.12
CA ARG A 31 0.86 -18.80 15.29
C ARG A 31 1.54 -19.09 16.64
N PHE A 32 2.60 -19.89 16.65
CA PHE A 32 3.34 -20.29 17.86
C PHE A 32 4.49 -19.32 18.22
N MET A 33 4.78 -18.34 17.37
CA MET A 33 5.74 -17.29 17.74
C MET A 33 5.00 -16.22 18.52
N ASP A 34 5.30 -16.08 19.82
CA ASP A 34 4.76 -14.99 20.62
C ASP A 34 5.07 -13.64 19.97
N ARG A 35 4.12 -12.71 20.10
CA ARG A 35 4.36 -11.32 19.75
C ARG A 35 5.21 -10.74 20.90
N PRO A 36 6.49 -10.39 20.69
CA PRO A 36 7.18 -9.60 21.69
C PRO A 36 6.27 -8.41 21.99
N HIS A 37 6.02 -8.13 23.27
CA HIS A 37 5.16 -7.04 23.74
C HIS A 37 5.80 -5.67 23.43
N SER A 38 6.18 -5.45 22.18
CA SER A 38 6.62 -4.16 21.69
C SER A 38 5.37 -3.35 21.42
N GLN A 39 5.25 -2.20 22.10
CA GLN A 39 4.30 -1.14 21.75
C GLN A 39 4.72 -0.41 20.45
N SER A 40 5.72 -0.91 19.73
CA SER A 40 6.17 -0.32 18.48
C SER A 40 5.09 -0.43 17.40
N PRO A 41 4.83 0.66 16.65
CA PRO A 41 3.97 0.63 15.47
C PRO A 41 4.41 -0.39 14.41
N SER A 42 5.69 -0.78 14.39
CA SER A 42 6.25 -1.77 13.45
C SER A 42 5.67 -3.19 13.60
N GLY A 43 4.96 -3.48 14.68
CA GLY A 43 4.23 -4.74 14.86
C GLY A 43 2.77 -4.69 14.40
N SER A 44 2.30 -3.55 13.87
CA SER A 44 0.88 -3.32 13.55
C SER A 44 0.63 -3.42 12.04
N THR A 45 -0.10 -4.46 11.62
CA THR A 45 -0.58 -4.63 10.25
C THR A 45 -1.29 -3.38 9.74
N LEU A 46 -2.22 -2.83 10.53
CA LEU A 46 -2.99 -1.63 10.17
C LEU A 46 -2.07 -0.43 9.92
N TRP A 47 -1.02 -0.27 10.73
CA TRP A 47 -0.04 0.79 10.54
C TRP A 47 0.68 0.65 9.19
N HIS A 48 1.14 -0.55 8.86
CA HIS A 48 1.79 -0.80 7.57
C HIS A 48 0.86 -0.57 6.37
N VAL A 49 -0.40 -1.02 6.45
CA VAL A 49 -1.43 -0.78 5.42
C VAL A 49 -1.63 0.72 5.20
N HIS A 50 -1.82 1.48 6.29
CA HIS A 50 -2.02 2.93 6.20
C HIS A 50 -0.78 3.65 5.64
N ARG A 51 0.43 3.16 5.93
CA ARG A 51 1.66 3.72 5.38
C ARG A 51 1.77 3.46 3.88
N VAL A 52 1.53 2.24 3.41
CA VAL A 52 1.54 1.92 1.96
C VAL A 52 0.53 2.77 1.21
N CYS A 53 -0.73 2.82 1.69
CA CYS A 53 -1.76 3.64 1.07
C CYS A 53 -1.40 5.13 1.11
N GLY A 54 -0.86 5.63 2.23
CA GLY A 54 -0.41 7.01 2.34
C GLY A 54 0.70 7.36 1.34
N ILE A 55 1.67 6.47 1.12
CA ILE A 55 2.75 6.68 0.14
C ILE A 55 2.15 6.77 -1.26
N ALA A 56 1.31 5.80 -1.63
CA ALA A 56 0.73 5.72 -2.97
C ALA A 56 -0.20 6.91 -3.27
N LEU A 57 -1.09 7.27 -2.34
CA LEU A 57 -2.03 8.39 -2.51
C LEU A 57 -1.34 9.76 -2.50
N SER A 58 -0.17 9.87 -1.87
CA SER A 58 0.62 11.11 -1.87
C SER A 58 1.54 11.21 -3.09
N ASN A 59 1.55 10.22 -3.99
CA ASN A 59 2.42 10.18 -5.16
C ASN A 59 1.71 10.69 -6.42
N ASP A 60 1.87 11.98 -6.71
CA ASP A 60 1.36 12.65 -7.91
C ASP A 60 2.35 12.63 -9.09
N ARG A 61 3.54 12.07 -8.89
CA ARG A 61 4.66 12.03 -9.85
C ARG A 61 4.66 10.72 -10.63
N TRP A 62 4.42 10.78 -11.94
CA TRP A 62 4.44 9.59 -12.81
C TRP A 62 5.78 8.85 -12.75
N ASP A 63 6.89 9.58 -12.59
CA ASP A 63 8.26 9.07 -12.54
C ASP A 63 8.61 8.35 -11.24
N TYR A 64 7.75 8.45 -10.22
CA TYR A 64 7.91 7.76 -8.93
C TYR A 64 6.96 6.57 -8.78
N TRP A 65 6.15 6.29 -9.80
CA TRP A 65 5.41 5.04 -9.88
C TRP A 65 6.28 3.94 -10.45
N ASP A 66 6.27 2.78 -9.80
CA ASP A 66 6.89 1.56 -10.27
C ASP A 66 5.91 0.38 -10.06
N PRO A 67 6.05 -0.75 -10.79
CA PRO A 67 5.13 -1.88 -10.64
C PRO A 67 5.04 -2.43 -9.21
N SER A 68 6.10 -2.30 -8.40
CA SER A 68 6.06 -2.74 -7.01
C SER A 68 5.23 -1.82 -6.12
N LEU A 69 5.16 -0.50 -6.37
CA LEU A 69 4.24 0.39 -5.65
C LEU A 69 2.78 0.07 -5.97
N VAL A 70 2.48 -0.27 -7.23
CA VAL A 70 1.13 -0.75 -7.60
C VAL A 70 0.81 -2.05 -6.89
N ALA A 71 1.71 -3.03 -6.92
CA ALA A 71 1.52 -4.30 -6.22
C ALA A 71 1.34 -4.11 -4.70
N SER A 72 2.15 -3.24 -4.09
CA SER A 72 2.04 -2.86 -2.68
C SER A 72 0.64 -2.30 -2.35
N LEU A 73 0.15 -1.37 -3.18
CA LEU A 73 -1.18 -0.78 -2.99
C LEU A 73 -2.29 -1.83 -3.13
N LEU A 74 -2.20 -2.72 -4.11
CA LEU A 74 -3.16 -3.83 -4.29
C LEU A 74 -3.16 -4.78 -3.08
N VAL A 75 -1.99 -5.09 -2.51
CA VAL A 75 -1.87 -5.91 -1.29
C VAL A 75 -2.51 -5.19 -0.09
N ALA A 76 -2.27 -3.89 0.05
CA ALA A 76 -2.86 -3.10 1.13
C ALA A 76 -4.38 -2.97 0.99
N ALA A 77 -4.89 -2.78 -0.23
CA ALA A 77 -6.30 -2.59 -0.53
C ALA A 77 -7.18 -3.73 0.02
N LYS A 78 -6.75 -4.98 -0.13
CA LYS A 78 -7.42 -6.19 0.35
C LYS A 78 -7.65 -6.25 1.87
N THR A 79 -7.03 -5.35 2.62
CA THR A 79 -7.15 -5.29 4.08
C THR A 79 -7.95 -4.08 4.58
N VAL A 80 -8.33 -3.18 3.66
CA VAL A 80 -9.06 -1.94 3.96
C VAL A 80 -10.55 -2.22 3.90
N THR A 81 -11.25 -1.97 5.00
CA THR A 81 -12.69 -2.27 5.12
C THR A 81 -13.58 -1.03 5.06
N HIS A 82 -13.02 0.17 5.20
CA HIS A 82 -13.79 1.40 5.17
C HIS A 82 -14.03 1.87 3.73
N GLU A 83 -15.29 2.01 3.33
CA GLU A 83 -15.70 2.33 1.96
C GLU A 83 -14.98 3.56 1.39
N SER A 84 -14.90 4.68 2.13
CA SER A 84 -14.24 5.88 1.63
C SER A 84 -12.72 5.71 1.45
N GLN A 85 -12.09 4.84 2.26
CA GLN A 85 -10.68 4.53 2.11
C GLN A 85 -10.46 3.63 0.91
N HIS A 86 -11.33 2.63 0.72
CA HIS A 86 -11.30 1.73 -0.42
C HIS A 86 -11.51 2.50 -1.73
N LYS A 87 -12.50 3.40 -1.78
CA LYS A 87 -12.73 4.30 -2.92
C LYS A 87 -11.49 5.13 -3.25
N ALA A 88 -10.83 5.71 -2.24
CA ALA A 88 -9.62 6.50 -2.48
C ALA A 88 -8.48 5.67 -3.09
N ILE A 89 -8.41 4.37 -2.78
CA ILE A 89 -7.44 3.45 -3.40
C ILE A 89 -7.82 3.16 -4.86
N LEU A 90 -9.09 2.85 -5.14
CA LEU A 90 -9.57 2.61 -6.51
C LEU A 90 -9.31 3.84 -7.41
N ASP A 91 -9.71 5.03 -6.96
CA ASP A 91 -9.48 6.28 -7.66
C ASP A 91 -7.97 6.50 -7.93
N THR A 92 -7.10 6.08 -7.00
CA THR A 92 -5.64 6.14 -7.17
C THR A 92 -5.15 5.16 -8.23
N LEU A 93 -5.61 3.90 -8.22
CA LEU A 93 -5.21 2.90 -9.21
C LEU A 93 -5.67 3.28 -10.62
N GLU A 94 -6.88 3.80 -10.76
CA GLU A 94 -7.39 4.33 -12.03
C GLU A 94 -6.53 5.48 -12.55
N ASN A 95 -6.15 6.40 -11.66
CA ASN A 95 -5.26 7.50 -12.00
C ASN A 95 -3.88 7.01 -12.45
N VAL A 96 -3.31 5.99 -11.81
CA VAL A 96 -2.02 5.39 -12.21
C VAL A 96 -2.09 4.75 -13.57
N GLN A 97 -3.15 4.01 -13.86
CA GLN A 97 -3.38 3.42 -15.19
C GLN A 97 -3.40 4.52 -16.26
N ARG A 98 -4.09 5.64 -16.01
CA ARG A 98 -4.13 6.79 -16.92
C ARG A 98 -2.76 7.47 -17.07
N LEU A 99 -1.99 7.61 -15.99
CA LEU A 99 -0.69 8.30 -15.99
C LEU A 99 0.44 7.47 -16.61
N THR A 100 0.46 6.17 -16.35
CA THR A 100 1.56 5.26 -16.74
C THR A 100 1.27 4.47 -18.01
N GLY A 101 -0.01 4.32 -18.38
CA GLY A 101 -0.45 3.43 -19.46
C GLY A 101 -0.40 1.95 -19.11
N TRP A 102 -0.10 1.58 -17.87
CA TRP A 102 -0.10 0.18 -17.43
C TRP A 102 -1.52 -0.36 -17.36
N ASN A 103 -1.75 -1.50 -18.02
CA ASN A 103 -3.03 -2.20 -17.94
C ASN A 103 -3.09 -3.00 -16.63
N ILE A 104 -3.83 -2.46 -15.65
CA ILE A 104 -4.09 -3.07 -14.35
C ILE A 104 -5.59 -3.27 -14.09
N ALA A 105 -6.42 -3.11 -15.12
CA ALA A 105 -7.89 -3.18 -15.04
C ALA A 105 -8.37 -4.46 -14.34
N TYR A 106 -7.80 -5.62 -14.70
CA TYR A 106 -8.13 -6.90 -14.03
C TYR A 106 -7.99 -6.82 -12.50
N HIS A 107 -6.94 -6.18 -11.99
CA HIS A 107 -6.71 -6.06 -10.55
C HIS A 107 -7.64 -5.06 -9.87
N VAL A 108 -7.99 -3.98 -10.57
CA VAL A 108 -8.96 -2.97 -10.10
C VAL A 108 -10.36 -3.58 -10.02
N ASP A 109 -10.78 -4.30 -11.06
CA ASP A 109 -12.08 -4.95 -11.12
C ASP A 109 -12.24 -6.00 -10.02
N GLN A 110 -11.18 -6.77 -9.73
CA GLN A 110 -11.21 -7.73 -8.62
C GLN A 110 -11.39 -7.03 -7.26
N LEU A 111 -10.74 -5.88 -7.04
CA LEU A 111 -10.92 -5.12 -5.80
C LEU A 111 -12.32 -4.50 -5.70
N ALA A 112 -12.91 -4.05 -6.81
CA ALA A 112 -14.25 -3.45 -6.79
C ALA A 112 -15.38 -4.44 -6.47
N LEU A 113 -15.11 -5.76 -6.58
CA LEU A 113 -16.06 -6.83 -6.27
C LEU A 113 -15.98 -7.31 -4.82
N GLU A 114 -14.90 -6.97 -4.10
CA GLU A 114 -14.69 -7.28 -2.67
C GLU A 114 -15.36 -6.24 -1.77
#